data_AF-A0A7G5C140-F1
#
_entry.id   AF-A0A7G5C140-F1
#
_cell.length_a   1.000
_cell.length_b   1.000
_cell.length_c   1.000
_cell.angle_alpha   90.00
_cell.angle_beta   90.00
_cell.angle_gamma   90.00
#
_symmetry.space_group_name_H-M   'P 1'
#
loop_
_entity.id
_entity.type
_entity.pdbx_description
1 polymer ?
#
loop_
_entity_poly.entity_id
_entity_poly.type
_entity_poly.pdbx_seq_one_letter_code
_entity_poly.pdbx_strand_id
1 'polypeptide(L)'
;MRFGKTRLLLLGIPFLLLAQACGNSAESPASQAASSPSATIAAPASAAPEPAQASEPAPSASPEPELTFDADTLSNTTGKTLIRNVTSDKSGAYHASYAIVSKSGTVAIADPYGLYNKEKILKADIITVTHKHPDHFDESFINASPEAKVSVFQEESFTVKDITVTSIPASHTPTYFEGVPSDFIYVFEVDGLRIAHFGDMGQDELTPDQLKKLGKIDIMLSRFSNVSEYSASTASTLKALELVKPKIASPTHYEPEIVKEVIDTAKLTDKGEVTEIAVDRADLDAIKGTDFYMIN
;
A
#
# COMPACT_ATOMS: atom_id res chain seq x y z
N MET A 1 15.30 9.27 49.13
CA MET A 1 16.38 8.37 48.70
C MET A 1 16.96 8.90 47.39
N ARG A 2 18.25 9.26 47.40
CA ARG A 2 19.02 9.78 46.25
C ARG A 2 19.80 8.63 45.61
N PHE A 3 19.74 8.48 44.30
CA PHE A 3 20.74 7.85 43.45
C PHE A 3 20.65 8.62 42.11
N GLY A 4 21.68 9.15 41.47
CA GLY A 4 23.12 8.97 41.57
C GLY A 4 23.64 8.96 40.12
N LYS A 5 23.95 10.14 39.57
CA LYS A 5 24.52 10.31 38.22
C LYS A 5 25.97 9.82 38.21
N THR A 6 26.34 8.99 37.25
CA THR A 6 27.75 8.70 36.95
C THR A 6 28.02 8.96 35.46
N ARG A 7 28.79 10.01 35.19
CA ARG A 7 29.48 10.25 33.92
C ARG A 7 30.76 9.43 33.93
N LEU A 8 31.09 8.77 32.82
CA LEU A 8 32.44 8.33 32.53
C LEU A 8 32.87 8.95 31.19
N LEU A 9 34.04 9.59 31.23
CA LEU A 9 34.71 10.28 30.14
C LEU A 9 36.05 9.57 29.89
N LEU A 10 36.65 9.84 28.72
CA LEU A 10 38.01 9.49 28.25
C LEU A 10 38.12 8.10 27.58
N LEU A 11 38.88 7.88 26.49
CA LEU A 11 40.05 8.57 25.92
C LEU A 11 40.16 8.17 24.43
N GLY A 12 40.56 9.07 23.55
CA GLY A 12 40.76 8.79 22.11
C GLY A 12 42.12 8.17 21.77
N ILE A 13 42.22 7.58 20.57
CA ILE A 13 43.45 7.39 19.80
C ILE A 13 43.11 7.55 18.30
N PRO A 14 43.76 8.46 17.56
CA PRO A 14 43.63 8.55 16.10
C PRO A 14 44.68 7.66 15.43
N PHE A 15 44.32 6.92 14.38
CA PHE A 15 45.29 6.24 13.53
C PHE A 15 45.11 6.65 12.06
N LEU A 16 45.97 7.62 11.70
CA LEU A 16 46.78 7.76 10.50
C LEU A 16 46.28 7.23 9.14
N LEU A 17 46.18 8.17 8.20
CA LEU A 17 46.22 8.00 6.74
C LEU A 17 47.36 7.08 6.28
N LEU A 18 47.09 6.30 5.23
CA LEU A 18 48.05 6.03 4.17
C LEU A 18 47.41 6.33 2.81
N ALA A 19 47.96 7.33 2.12
CA ALA A 19 47.74 7.61 0.72
C ALA A 19 49.10 7.49 0.00
N GLN A 20 49.15 6.67 -1.06
CA GLN A 20 50.10 6.67 -2.18
C GLN A 20 49.40 5.83 -3.27
N ALA A 21 48.95 6.32 -4.42
CA ALA A 21 49.54 7.14 -5.49
C ALA A 21 50.58 6.41 -6.37
N CYS A 22 50.23 6.34 -7.66
CA CYS A 22 51.05 6.41 -8.88
C CYS A 22 51.21 5.15 -9.77
N GLY A 23 50.74 5.33 -11.03
CA GLY A 23 51.32 4.80 -12.27
C GLY A 23 50.65 3.53 -12.84
N ASN A 24 50.38 3.38 -14.13
CA ASN A 24 50.50 4.26 -15.30
C ASN A 24 49.68 3.62 -16.45
N SER A 25 49.25 4.47 -17.37
CA SER A 25 48.80 4.30 -18.75
C SER A 25 49.02 2.95 -19.48
N ALA A 26 48.01 2.50 -20.24
CA ALA A 26 48.21 2.01 -21.61
C ALA A 26 46.91 2.08 -22.42
N GLU A 27 47.01 2.67 -23.61
CA GLU A 27 45.96 2.89 -24.60
C GLU A 27 45.51 1.61 -25.32
N SER A 28 44.35 1.72 -25.97
CA SER A 28 43.74 0.78 -26.92
C SER A 28 44.63 0.50 -28.14
N PRO A 29 44.32 -0.54 -28.95
CA PRO A 29 43.60 -0.20 -30.18
C PRO A 29 42.50 -1.20 -30.58
N ALA A 30 41.45 -0.65 -31.20
CA ALA A 30 40.53 -1.35 -32.08
C ALA A 30 41.26 -1.84 -33.36
N SER A 31 40.84 -2.98 -33.92
CA SER A 31 40.81 -3.20 -35.38
C SER A 31 40.30 -4.58 -35.80
N GLN A 32 39.26 -4.52 -36.64
CA GLN A 32 39.00 -5.34 -37.84
C GLN A 32 38.33 -6.72 -37.77
N ALA A 33 37.20 -6.72 -38.48
CA ALA A 33 36.52 -7.85 -39.09
C ALA A 33 37.36 -8.52 -40.18
N ALA A 34 37.16 -9.83 -40.34
CA ALA A 34 37.38 -10.53 -41.60
C ALA A 34 36.49 -11.77 -41.70
N SER A 35 36.11 -12.04 -42.93
CA SER A 35 35.03 -12.87 -43.45
C SER A 35 35.45 -14.29 -43.88
N SER A 36 34.43 -15.16 -44.04
CA SER A 36 34.33 -16.29 -44.99
C SER A 36 35.01 -17.63 -44.60
N PRO A 37 34.59 -18.81 -45.15
CA PRO A 37 33.76 -19.02 -46.35
C PRO A 37 32.58 -20.01 -46.25
N SER A 38 31.80 -19.95 -47.33
CA SER A 38 30.65 -20.76 -47.72
C SER A 38 31.02 -22.21 -48.06
N ALA A 39 30.16 -23.16 -47.70
CA ALA A 39 30.18 -24.53 -48.22
C ALA A 39 28.76 -24.95 -48.61
N THR A 40 28.58 -25.16 -49.92
CA THR A 40 27.38 -25.66 -50.57
C THR A 40 27.21 -27.15 -50.32
N ILE A 41 26.05 -27.59 -49.82
CA ILE A 41 25.63 -29.00 -49.86
C ILE A 41 24.23 -29.07 -50.46
N ALA A 42 24.09 -29.94 -51.46
CA ALA A 42 22.91 -30.15 -52.28
C ALA A 42 21.74 -30.79 -51.52
N ALA A 43 20.53 -30.41 -51.93
CA ALA A 43 19.26 -30.97 -51.44
C ALA A 43 18.97 -32.35 -52.04
N PRO A 44 18.36 -33.28 -51.28
CA PRO A 44 17.59 -34.38 -51.84
C PRO A 44 16.08 -34.07 -51.85
N ALA A 45 15.39 -34.80 -52.72
CA ALA A 45 14.04 -34.58 -53.21
C ALA A 45 12.93 -34.62 -52.15
N SER A 46 11.89 -33.81 -52.42
CA SER A 46 10.61 -33.72 -51.71
C SER A 46 9.85 -35.05 -51.76
N ALA A 47 9.50 -35.58 -50.58
CA ALA A 47 8.42 -36.54 -50.42
C ALA A 47 7.10 -35.78 -50.22
N ALA A 48 6.02 -36.28 -50.82
CA ALA A 48 4.67 -35.71 -50.72
C ALA A 48 4.11 -35.82 -49.30
N PRO A 49 3.29 -34.86 -48.83
CA PRO A 49 2.69 -34.94 -47.50
C PRO A 49 1.54 -35.97 -47.48
N GLU A 50 1.51 -36.76 -46.42
CA GLU A 50 0.42 -37.67 -46.05
C GLU A 50 -0.84 -36.84 -45.68
N PRO A 51 -2.07 -37.27 -46.02
CA PRO A 51 -3.26 -36.49 -45.73
C PRO A 51 -3.48 -36.37 -44.22
N ALA A 52 -3.66 -35.13 -43.74
CA ALA A 52 -3.96 -34.81 -42.36
C ALA A 52 -5.26 -35.48 -41.90
N GLN A 53 -5.18 -36.28 -40.83
CA GLN A 53 -6.36 -36.71 -40.08
C GLN A 53 -6.97 -35.48 -39.38
N ALA A 54 -8.25 -35.23 -39.65
CA ALA A 54 -9.01 -34.20 -38.95
C ALA A 54 -9.12 -34.57 -37.46
N SER A 55 -8.51 -33.76 -36.59
CA SER A 55 -8.73 -33.83 -35.15
C SER A 55 -10.15 -33.38 -34.82
N GLU A 56 -10.87 -34.17 -34.03
CA GLU A 56 -12.19 -33.79 -33.50
C GLU A 56 -12.12 -32.45 -32.75
N PRO A 57 -13.17 -31.61 -32.83
CA PRO A 57 -13.21 -30.36 -32.09
C PRO A 57 -13.22 -30.65 -30.58
N ALA A 58 -12.38 -29.91 -29.85
CA ALA A 58 -12.33 -29.96 -28.40
C ALA A 58 -13.74 -29.73 -27.80
N PRO A 59 -14.11 -30.42 -26.70
CA PRO A 59 -15.41 -30.24 -26.08
C PRO A 59 -15.62 -28.78 -25.72
N SER A 60 -16.77 -28.24 -26.14
CA SER A 60 -17.24 -26.90 -25.79
C SER A 60 -17.12 -26.71 -24.28
N ALA A 61 -16.29 -25.76 -23.85
CA ALA A 61 -16.22 -25.34 -22.48
C ALA A 61 -17.65 -25.05 -21.98
N SER A 62 -18.02 -25.66 -20.85
CA SER A 62 -19.23 -25.25 -20.13
C SER A 62 -19.12 -23.75 -19.83
N PRO A 63 -20.22 -22.97 -19.91
CA PRO A 63 -20.15 -21.56 -19.59
C PRO A 63 -19.57 -21.39 -18.17
N GLU A 64 -18.53 -20.57 -18.05
CA GLU A 64 -18.01 -20.20 -16.73
C GLU A 64 -19.16 -19.60 -15.91
N PRO A 65 -19.27 -19.94 -14.61
CA PRO A 65 -20.33 -19.39 -13.78
C PRO A 65 -20.28 -17.86 -13.83
N GLU A 66 -21.43 -17.25 -14.08
CA GLU A 66 -21.56 -15.80 -14.14
C GLU A 66 -21.23 -15.20 -12.77
N LEU A 67 -20.23 -14.31 -12.73
CA LEU A 67 -19.79 -13.66 -11.50
C LEU A 67 -20.94 -12.83 -10.91
N THR A 68 -21.20 -12.98 -9.61
CA THR A 68 -22.21 -12.19 -8.89
C THR A 68 -21.56 -11.21 -7.93
N PHE A 69 -22.18 -10.03 -7.75
CA PHE A 69 -21.68 -9.00 -6.84
C PHE A 69 -22.37 -9.05 -5.48
N ASP A 70 -21.58 -8.96 -4.41
CA ASP A 70 -22.03 -8.79 -3.05
C ASP A 70 -22.24 -7.31 -2.72
N ALA A 71 -23.49 -6.86 -2.80
CA ALA A 71 -23.89 -5.53 -2.36
C ALA A 71 -24.28 -5.48 -0.86
N ASP A 72 -24.50 -6.64 -0.23
CA ASP A 72 -25.07 -6.72 1.12
C ASP A 72 -23.98 -6.59 2.18
N THR A 73 -22.81 -7.21 1.95
CA THR A 73 -21.69 -7.21 2.91
C THR A 73 -21.21 -5.81 3.26
N LEU A 74 -21.30 -4.85 2.35
CA LEU A 74 -20.93 -3.45 2.57
C LEU A 74 -22.14 -2.50 2.56
N SER A 75 -23.35 -3.03 2.76
CA SER A 75 -24.53 -2.19 2.92
C SER A 75 -24.41 -1.31 4.17
N ASN A 76 -24.64 0.00 3.99
CA ASN A 76 -24.54 0.98 5.06
C ASN A 76 -25.93 1.50 5.45
N THR A 77 -26.43 1.06 6.60
CA THR A 77 -27.71 1.50 7.17
C THR A 77 -27.53 2.37 8.43
N THR A 78 -26.28 2.71 8.77
CA THR A 78 -25.93 3.38 10.03
C THR A 78 -26.29 4.87 10.04
N GLY A 79 -26.50 5.47 8.87
CA GLY A 79 -26.63 6.93 8.70
C GLY A 79 -25.33 7.71 8.88
N LYS A 80 -24.19 7.01 9.02
CA LYS A 80 -22.84 7.54 9.23
C LYS A 80 -21.88 7.01 8.16
N THR A 81 -20.68 7.57 8.08
CA THR A 81 -19.62 6.99 7.25
C THR A 81 -19.11 5.73 7.93
N LEU A 82 -19.07 4.64 7.19
CA LEU A 82 -18.67 3.32 7.69
C LEU A 82 -17.27 2.97 7.20
N ILE A 83 -16.43 2.47 8.10
CA ILE A 83 -15.09 1.97 7.82
C ILE A 83 -14.99 0.54 8.35
N ARG A 84 -14.60 -0.39 7.49
CA ARG A 84 -14.40 -1.81 7.81
C ARG A 84 -13.07 -2.29 7.29
N ASN A 85 -12.37 -3.14 8.04
CA ASN A 85 -11.34 -3.98 7.44
C ASN A 85 -12.03 -5.12 6.69
N VAL A 86 -11.59 -5.38 5.46
CA VAL A 86 -12.13 -6.43 4.60
C VAL A 86 -11.08 -7.48 4.25
N THR A 87 -9.87 -7.40 4.83
CA THR A 87 -8.82 -8.38 4.64
C THR A 87 -9.32 -9.77 5.03
N SER A 88 -9.13 -10.75 4.14
CA SER A 88 -9.55 -12.12 4.36
C SER A 88 -8.65 -12.87 5.35
N ASP A 89 -7.35 -12.57 5.37
CA ASP A 89 -6.42 -13.03 6.39
C ASP A 89 -6.55 -12.19 7.68
N LYS A 90 -6.65 -12.87 8.82
CA LYS A 90 -6.82 -12.23 10.14
C LYS A 90 -5.51 -11.98 10.89
N SER A 91 -4.36 -12.24 10.25
CA SER A 91 -3.07 -11.85 10.80
C SER A 91 -2.79 -10.37 10.57
N GLY A 92 -2.14 -9.74 11.54
CA GLY A 92 -1.75 -8.33 11.44
C GLY A 92 -0.83 -8.06 10.25
N ALA A 93 -0.09 -9.06 9.77
CA ALA A 93 0.87 -8.97 8.68
C ALA A 93 0.26 -8.75 7.29
N TYR A 94 -1.06 -8.92 7.11
CA TYR A 94 -1.74 -8.65 5.83
C TYR A 94 -2.88 -7.64 5.98
N HIS A 95 -2.97 -6.99 7.15
CA HIS A 95 -4.07 -6.13 7.55
C HIS A 95 -4.00 -4.76 6.86
N ALA A 96 -4.33 -4.70 5.57
CA ALA A 96 -4.26 -3.47 4.76
C ALA A 96 -5.56 -3.10 4.04
N SER A 97 -6.50 -4.04 3.89
CA SER A 97 -7.65 -3.84 3.02
C SER A 97 -8.80 -3.19 3.78
N TYR A 98 -9.18 -1.98 3.40
CA TYR A 98 -10.27 -1.25 4.04
C TYR A 98 -11.38 -0.90 3.06
N ALA A 99 -12.62 -1.11 3.48
CA ALA A 99 -13.79 -0.54 2.86
C ALA A 99 -14.17 0.76 3.57
N ILE A 100 -14.33 1.83 2.79
CA ILE A 100 -14.90 3.11 3.21
C ILE A 100 -16.23 3.27 2.47
N VAL A 101 -17.32 3.30 3.23
CA VAL A 101 -18.68 3.36 2.68
C VAL A 101 -19.35 4.66 3.10
N SER A 102 -19.75 5.47 2.13
CA SER A 102 -20.44 6.72 2.40
C SER A 102 -21.84 6.49 2.95
N LYS A 103 -22.48 7.53 3.49
CA LYS A 103 -23.89 7.50 3.91
C LYS A 103 -24.84 7.17 2.76
N SER A 104 -24.47 7.50 1.53
CA SER A 104 -25.28 7.20 0.34
C SER A 104 -25.05 5.80 -0.23
N GLY A 105 -24.08 5.06 0.32
CA GLY A 105 -23.76 3.68 -0.08
C GLY A 105 -22.69 3.57 -1.17
N THR A 106 -21.93 4.63 -1.46
CA THR A 106 -20.77 4.53 -2.35
C THR A 106 -19.64 3.79 -1.63
N VAL A 107 -19.00 2.84 -2.30
CA VAL A 107 -17.96 1.99 -1.70
C VAL A 107 -16.60 2.27 -2.33
N ALA A 108 -15.62 2.64 -1.50
CA ALA A 108 -14.21 2.64 -1.85
C ALA A 108 -13.48 1.49 -1.15
N ILE A 109 -12.68 0.72 -1.90
CA ILE A 109 -11.80 -0.33 -1.37
C ILE A 109 -10.34 0.11 -1.52
N ALA A 110 -9.63 0.21 -0.41
CA ALA A 110 -8.20 0.48 -0.37
C ALA A 110 -7.41 -0.82 -0.19
N ASP A 111 -6.30 -0.96 -0.92
CA ASP A 111 -5.33 -2.06 -0.88
C ASP A 111 -5.98 -3.45 -0.82
N PRO A 112 -6.75 -3.84 -1.85
CA PRO A 112 -7.43 -5.13 -1.86
C PRO A 112 -6.42 -6.28 -1.82
N TYR A 113 -6.58 -7.19 -0.85
CA TYR A 113 -5.80 -8.41 -0.73
C TYR A 113 -6.69 -9.62 -0.43
N GLY A 114 -6.59 -10.64 -1.28
CA GLY A 114 -7.34 -11.89 -1.13
C GLY A 114 -8.86 -11.68 -1.10
N LEU A 115 -9.37 -10.70 -1.86
CA LEU A 115 -10.79 -10.35 -1.93
C LEU A 115 -11.49 -11.01 -3.11
N TYR A 116 -10.74 -11.51 -4.10
CA TYR A 116 -11.33 -12.23 -5.21
C TYR A 116 -11.96 -13.54 -4.75
N ASN A 117 -13.26 -13.68 -5.02
CA ASN A 117 -14.00 -14.93 -4.82
C ASN A 117 -14.84 -15.20 -6.08
N LYS A 118 -14.64 -16.37 -6.69
CA LYS A 118 -15.30 -16.79 -7.94
C LYS A 118 -16.82 -16.88 -7.83
N GLU A 119 -17.38 -17.00 -6.64
CA GLU A 119 -18.82 -17.15 -6.43
C GLU A 119 -19.49 -15.80 -6.17
N LYS A 120 -18.84 -14.93 -5.38
CA LYS A 120 -19.42 -13.66 -4.93
C LYS A 120 -18.34 -12.62 -4.65
N ILE A 121 -18.32 -11.53 -5.41
CA ILE A 121 -17.28 -10.49 -5.35
C ILE A 121 -17.82 -9.24 -4.67
N LEU A 122 -17.08 -8.66 -3.72
CA LEU A 122 -17.48 -7.39 -3.10
C LEU A 122 -17.67 -6.30 -4.16
N LYS A 123 -18.81 -5.61 -4.12
CA LYS A 123 -19.03 -4.48 -5.02
C LYS A 123 -18.21 -3.27 -4.58
N ALA A 124 -17.43 -2.70 -5.50
CA ALA A 124 -16.65 -1.48 -5.30
C ALA A 124 -16.98 -0.45 -6.39
N ASP A 125 -17.05 0.82 -6.03
CA ASP A 125 -17.13 1.94 -6.97
C ASP A 125 -15.75 2.56 -7.22
N ILE A 126 -14.87 2.50 -6.21
CA ILE A 126 -13.49 2.97 -6.26
C ILE A 126 -12.58 1.86 -5.73
N ILE A 127 -11.46 1.64 -6.41
CA ILE A 127 -10.37 0.81 -5.89
C ILE A 127 -9.08 1.62 -5.91
N THR A 128 -8.39 1.69 -4.77
CA THR A 128 -7.09 2.35 -4.66
C THR A 128 -6.03 1.37 -4.22
N VAL A 129 -4.85 1.44 -4.81
CA VAL A 129 -3.69 0.61 -4.45
C VAL A 129 -2.51 1.54 -4.16
N THR A 130 -1.95 1.45 -2.96
CA THR A 130 -0.84 2.27 -2.45
C THR A 130 0.47 1.92 -3.15
N HIS A 131 0.76 0.63 -3.29
CA HIS A 131 1.97 0.14 -3.95
C HIS A 131 1.81 -1.31 -4.49
N LYS A 132 2.85 -1.82 -5.16
CA LYS A 132 2.78 -3.06 -5.97
C LYS A 132 2.93 -4.36 -5.18
N HIS A 133 3.09 -4.33 -3.86
CA HIS A 133 3.32 -5.58 -3.14
C HIS A 133 2.06 -6.46 -3.16
N PRO A 134 2.23 -7.81 -3.23
CA PRO A 134 1.10 -8.72 -3.41
C PRO A 134 0.05 -8.67 -2.30
N ASP A 135 0.44 -8.24 -1.11
CA ASP A 135 -0.39 -8.02 0.08
C ASP A 135 -1.19 -6.71 0.08
N HIS A 136 -1.05 -5.90 -0.97
CA HIS A 136 -1.85 -4.68 -1.21
C HIS A 136 -2.55 -4.69 -2.58
N PHE A 137 -2.22 -5.66 -3.44
CA PHE A 137 -2.62 -5.68 -4.84
C PHE A 137 -3.22 -7.03 -5.25
N ASP A 138 -4.56 -7.08 -5.28
CA ASP A 138 -5.33 -8.20 -5.82
C ASP A 138 -5.79 -7.90 -7.27
N GLU A 139 -4.96 -8.28 -8.24
CA GLU A 139 -5.26 -8.15 -9.67
C GLU A 139 -6.55 -8.86 -10.08
N SER A 140 -6.86 -10.01 -9.46
CA SER A 140 -8.05 -10.79 -9.79
C SER A 140 -9.32 -10.06 -9.35
N PHE A 141 -9.30 -9.45 -8.16
CA PHE A 141 -10.39 -8.62 -7.66
C PHE A 141 -10.59 -7.37 -8.51
N ILE A 142 -9.50 -6.70 -8.90
CA ILE A 142 -9.54 -5.51 -9.76
C ILE A 142 -10.17 -5.85 -11.12
N ASN A 143 -9.69 -6.90 -11.79
CA ASN A 143 -10.20 -7.30 -13.10
C ASN A 143 -11.67 -7.73 -13.06
N ALA A 144 -12.10 -8.29 -11.94
CA ALA A 144 -13.48 -8.69 -11.72
C ALA A 144 -14.40 -7.55 -11.23
N SER A 145 -13.87 -6.32 -11.11
CA SER A 145 -14.61 -5.11 -10.74
C SER A 145 -14.61 -4.06 -11.87
N PRO A 146 -15.11 -4.39 -13.08
CA PRO A 146 -14.92 -3.55 -14.28
C PRO A 146 -15.62 -2.19 -14.23
N GLU A 147 -16.59 -2.00 -13.33
CA GLU A 147 -17.29 -0.71 -13.15
C GLU A 147 -16.57 0.24 -12.19
N ALA A 148 -15.59 -0.26 -11.40
CA ALA A 148 -14.89 0.56 -10.43
C ALA A 148 -13.91 1.52 -11.10
N LYS A 149 -13.81 2.75 -10.59
CA LYS A 149 -12.67 3.61 -10.90
C LYS A 149 -11.46 3.10 -10.12
N VAL A 150 -10.47 2.60 -10.85
CA VAL A 150 -9.23 2.09 -10.27
C VAL A 150 -8.14 3.17 -10.31
N SER A 151 -7.42 3.32 -9.20
CA SER A 151 -6.19 4.12 -9.05
C SER A 151 -5.11 3.22 -8.50
N VAL A 152 -4.03 3.01 -9.26
CA VAL A 152 -2.99 2.03 -8.89
C VAL A 152 -1.64 2.72 -8.82
N PHE A 153 -1.14 2.95 -7.59
CA PHE A 153 0.17 3.54 -7.26
C PHE A 153 0.57 4.72 -8.17
N GLN A 154 -0.35 5.67 -8.36
CA GLN A 154 -0.14 6.84 -9.21
C GLN A 154 -0.69 8.11 -8.57
N GLU A 155 -0.14 9.27 -8.93
CA GLU A 155 -0.63 10.57 -8.47
C GLU A 155 -1.84 10.99 -9.31
N GLU A 156 -3.00 11.12 -8.68
CA GLU A 156 -4.23 11.58 -9.30
C GLU A 156 -5.21 12.15 -8.27
N SER A 157 -6.20 12.89 -8.75
CA SER A 157 -7.36 13.34 -7.97
C SER A 157 -8.60 13.17 -8.82
N PHE A 158 -9.64 12.55 -8.25
CA PHE A 158 -10.88 12.27 -8.94
C PHE A 158 -12.05 12.15 -7.96
N THR A 159 -13.26 12.27 -8.48
CA THR A 159 -14.49 12.08 -7.72
C THR A 159 -15.33 11.00 -8.38
N VAL A 160 -15.78 10.02 -7.58
CA VAL A 160 -16.81 9.06 -7.99
C VAL A 160 -17.97 9.22 -7.03
N LYS A 161 -19.14 9.55 -7.59
CA LYS A 161 -20.36 9.84 -6.82
C LYS A 161 -20.08 10.92 -5.75
N ASP A 162 -20.16 10.56 -4.47
CA ASP A 162 -19.99 11.44 -3.31
C ASP A 162 -18.65 11.26 -2.58
N ILE A 163 -17.70 10.50 -3.16
CA ILE A 163 -16.34 10.32 -2.63
C ILE A 163 -15.34 10.98 -3.56
N THR A 164 -14.53 11.90 -3.02
CA THR A 164 -13.36 12.45 -3.71
C THR A 164 -12.11 11.79 -3.18
N VAL A 165 -11.24 11.34 -4.08
CA VAL A 165 -9.98 10.68 -3.76
C VAL A 165 -8.83 11.52 -4.28
N THR A 166 -7.81 11.72 -3.44
CA THR A 166 -6.54 12.32 -3.83
C THR A 166 -5.41 11.41 -3.39
N SER A 167 -4.55 11.01 -4.31
CA SER A 167 -3.33 10.27 -3.98
C SER A 167 -2.12 11.20 -3.88
N ILE A 168 -1.26 10.91 -2.92
CA ILE A 168 -0.10 11.72 -2.57
C ILE A 168 1.13 10.81 -2.67
N PRO A 169 2.09 11.10 -3.57
CA PRO A 169 3.35 10.38 -3.66
C PRO A 169 4.05 10.28 -2.30
N ALA A 170 4.50 9.08 -1.93
CA ALA A 170 5.17 8.79 -0.68
C ALA A 170 6.30 7.74 -0.87
N SER A 171 6.89 7.30 0.24
CA SER A 171 7.97 6.32 0.23
C SER A 171 7.74 5.26 1.30
N HIS A 172 8.00 4.02 0.93
CA HIS A 172 8.08 2.86 1.82
C HIS A 172 9.35 2.90 2.70
N THR A 173 10.30 3.77 2.39
CA THR A 173 11.58 3.93 3.10
C THR A 173 11.65 5.27 3.85
N PRO A 174 12.60 5.44 4.79
CA PRO A 174 12.76 6.68 5.57
C PRO A 174 12.88 7.97 4.75
N THR A 175 13.42 7.89 3.54
CA THR A 175 13.61 9.04 2.66
C THR A 175 12.66 8.99 1.47
N TYR A 176 12.06 10.15 1.16
CA TYR A 176 11.26 10.34 -0.06
C TYR A 176 12.08 11.06 -1.13
N PHE A 177 12.02 10.53 -2.36
CA PHE A 177 12.60 11.14 -3.54
C PHE A 177 11.49 11.54 -4.51
N GLU A 178 11.41 12.84 -4.80
CA GLU A 178 10.44 13.37 -5.75
C GLU A 178 10.61 12.72 -7.13
N GLY A 179 9.49 12.34 -7.74
CA GLY A 179 9.47 11.64 -9.03
C GLY A 179 9.74 10.14 -8.98
N VAL A 180 10.07 9.57 -7.82
CA VAL A 180 10.27 8.11 -7.63
C VAL A 180 9.50 7.60 -6.40
N PRO A 181 8.16 7.71 -6.39
CA PRO A 181 7.37 7.18 -5.28
C PRO A 181 7.44 5.65 -5.23
N SER A 182 7.61 5.11 -4.03
CA SER A 182 7.50 3.67 -3.75
C SER A 182 6.24 3.32 -2.96
N ASP A 183 5.49 4.34 -2.53
CA ASP A 183 4.21 4.23 -1.84
C ASP A 183 3.35 5.45 -2.19
N PHE A 184 2.04 5.38 -1.95
CA PHE A 184 1.11 6.50 -2.13
C PHE A 184 0.15 6.56 -0.95
N ILE A 185 0.00 7.73 -0.34
CA ILE A 185 -1.04 7.98 0.64
C ILE A 185 -2.32 8.35 -0.09
N TYR A 186 -3.42 7.66 0.18
CA TYR A 186 -4.74 7.98 -0.39
C TYR A 186 -5.60 8.71 0.63
N VAL A 187 -6.10 9.89 0.26
CA VAL A 187 -7.06 10.65 1.06
C VAL A 187 -8.44 10.57 0.43
N PHE A 188 -9.40 10.07 1.20
CA PHE A 188 -10.82 9.97 0.87
C PHE A 188 -11.57 11.10 1.57
N GLU A 189 -12.15 12.00 0.79
CA GLU A 189 -13.13 12.98 1.26
C GLU A 189 -14.53 12.43 1.05
N VAL A 190 -15.23 12.14 2.15
CA VAL A 190 -16.53 11.47 2.15
C VAL A 190 -17.38 12.00 3.30
N ASP A 191 -18.64 12.35 3.05
CA ASP A 191 -19.59 12.86 4.06
C ASP A 191 -19.06 14.03 4.93
N GLY A 192 -18.16 14.84 4.37
CA GLY A 192 -17.50 15.95 5.08
C GLY A 192 -16.38 15.51 6.04
N LEU A 193 -15.91 14.26 5.93
CA LEU A 193 -14.77 13.68 6.65
C LEU A 193 -13.58 13.50 5.71
N ARG A 194 -12.36 13.52 6.26
CA ARG A 194 -11.12 13.20 5.54
C ARG A 194 -10.46 11.98 6.18
N ILE A 195 -10.44 10.87 5.45
CA ILE A 195 -9.85 9.59 5.87
C ILE A 195 -8.59 9.38 5.03
N ALA A 196 -7.44 9.10 5.66
CA ALA A 196 -6.20 8.86 4.95
C ALA A 196 -5.69 7.44 5.19
N HIS A 197 -5.46 6.70 4.12
CA HIS A 197 -4.79 5.40 4.12
C HIS A 197 -3.34 5.59 3.68
N PHE A 198 -2.42 5.32 4.60
CA PHE A 198 -0.98 5.57 4.42
C PHE A 198 -0.24 4.40 3.77
N GLY A 199 -0.94 3.32 3.38
CA GLY A 199 -0.30 2.11 2.89
C GLY A 199 0.80 1.67 3.85
N ASP A 200 1.98 1.45 3.30
CA ASP A 200 3.15 1.06 4.06
C ASP A 200 4.21 2.17 4.15
N MET A 201 3.79 3.44 4.18
CA MET A 201 4.69 4.57 4.34
C MET A 201 5.72 4.34 5.46
N GLY A 202 7.00 4.53 5.11
CA GLY A 202 8.15 4.34 5.99
C GLY A 202 8.97 5.62 6.21
N GLN A 203 8.50 6.76 5.70
CA GLN A 203 9.20 8.04 5.80
C GLN A 203 9.40 8.49 7.25
N ASP A 204 10.58 9.02 7.56
CA ASP A 204 10.85 9.64 8.86
C ASP A 204 10.22 11.03 8.98
N GLU A 205 9.98 11.72 7.87
CA GLU A 205 9.33 13.03 7.83
C GLU A 205 8.44 13.14 6.59
N LEU A 206 7.32 13.84 6.71
CA LEU A 206 6.49 14.22 5.57
C LEU A 206 6.97 15.57 5.02
N THR A 207 7.02 15.70 3.68
CA THR A 207 7.40 16.95 3.04
C THR A 207 6.34 18.03 3.25
N PRO A 208 6.70 19.32 3.13
CA PRO A 208 5.71 20.41 3.21
C PRO A 208 4.55 20.25 2.21
N ASP A 209 4.83 19.75 1.00
CA ASP A 209 3.81 19.53 -0.01
C ASP A 209 2.91 18.33 0.31
N GLN A 210 3.46 17.25 0.87
CA GLN A 210 2.67 16.13 1.40
C GLN A 210 1.73 16.61 2.51
N LEU A 211 2.25 17.37 3.49
CA LEU A 211 1.46 17.92 4.60
C LEU A 211 0.35 18.87 4.09
N LYS A 212 0.66 19.70 3.09
CA LYS A 212 -0.32 20.60 2.47
C LYS A 212 -1.45 19.83 1.78
N LYS A 213 -1.11 18.77 1.03
CA LYS A 213 -2.10 17.92 0.32
C LYS A 213 -2.94 17.09 1.31
N LEU A 214 -2.32 16.60 2.39
CA LEU A 214 -3.01 15.89 3.48
C LEU A 214 -4.04 16.79 4.17
N GLY A 215 -3.68 18.05 4.45
CA GLY A 215 -4.56 18.97 5.18
C GLY A 215 -4.93 18.41 6.56
N LYS A 216 -6.14 18.71 7.03
CA LYS A 216 -6.65 18.16 8.29
C LYS A 216 -7.22 16.77 8.03
N ILE A 217 -6.58 15.74 8.55
CA ILE A 217 -7.06 14.35 8.51
C ILE A 217 -7.86 14.07 9.78
N ASP A 218 -9.02 13.43 9.62
CA ASP A 218 -9.85 13.01 10.74
C ASP A 218 -9.51 11.59 11.19
N ILE A 219 -9.28 10.69 10.23
CA ILE A 219 -9.03 9.28 10.49
C ILE A 219 -7.80 8.87 9.70
N MET A 220 -6.83 8.28 10.40
CA MET A 220 -5.58 7.79 9.82
C MET A 220 -5.54 6.27 9.93
N LEU A 221 -5.42 5.60 8.78
CA LEU A 221 -5.12 4.18 8.66
C LEU A 221 -3.64 4.07 8.27
N SER A 222 -2.80 3.50 9.12
CA SER A 222 -1.35 3.47 8.88
C SER A 222 -0.66 2.27 9.51
N ARG A 223 0.45 1.85 8.91
CA ARG A 223 1.25 0.71 9.35
C ARG A 223 1.83 0.87 10.77
N PHE A 224 1.57 -0.10 11.66
CA PHE A 224 2.09 -0.16 13.04
C PHE A 224 2.94 -1.43 13.25
N SER A 225 3.97 -1.62 12.41
CA SER A 225 4.95 -2.72 12.47
C SER A 225 6.37 -2.19 12.27
N ASN A 226 7.37 -3.05 12.43
CA ASN A 226 8.74 -2.76 12.04
C ASN A 226 9.13 -3.68 10.88
N VAL A 227 9.64 -3.10 9.79
CA VAL A 227 10.08 -3.88 8.62
C VAL A 227 11.51 -3.52 8.30
N SER A 228 12.43 -4.45 8.56
CA SER A 228 13.87 -4.22 8.49
C SER A 228 14.34 -3.93 7.07
N GLU A 229 13.73 -4.60 6.10
CA GLU A 229 14.03 -4.58 4.67
C GLU A 229 13.84 -3.18 4.07
N TYR A 230 12.86 -2.43 4.58
CA TYR A 230 12.55 -1.07 4.13
C TYR A 230 12.88 0.00 5.17
N SER A 231 13.53 -0.39 6.27
CA SER A 231 13.85 0.50 7.41
C SER A 231 12.62 1.21 8.00
N ALA A 232 11.47 0.57 7.90
CA ALA A 232 10.21 1.10 8.37
C ALA A 232 10.13 0.88 9.89
N SER A 233 9.87 1.94 10.66
CA SER A 233 10.07 1.92 12.12
C SER A 233 8.91 2.48 12.93
N THR A 234 8.79 2.09 14.21
CA THR A 234 7.89 2.70 15.20
C THR A 234 8.09 4.22 15.27
N ALA A 235 9.33 4.71 15.14
CA ALA A 235 9.63 6.14 15.17
C ALA A 235 9.00 6.88 14.00
N SER A 236 9.03 6.30 12.80
CA SER A 236 8.40 6.85 11.59
C SER A 236 6.87 6.91 11.75
N THR A 237 6.25 5.86 12.32
CA THR A 237 4.80 5.84 12.65
C THR A 237 4.44 6.91 13.68
N LEU A 238 5.20 7.02 14.78
CA LEU A 238 5.00 8.05 15.79
C LEU A 238 5.14 9.46 15.22
N LYS A 239 6.08 9.65 14.29
CA LYS A 239 6.29 10.93 13.66
C LYS A 239 5.15 11.31 12.73
N ALA A 240 4.63 10.38 11.94
CA ALA A 240 3.45 10.58 11.13
C ALA A 240 2.24 10.98 12.00
N LEU A 241 2.00 10.28 13.12
CA LEU A 241 0.94 10.65 14.08
C LEU A 241 1.14 12.06 14.67
N GLU A 242 2.38 12.44 15.01
CA GLU A 242 2.71 13.77 15.52
C GLU A 242 2.39 14.88 14.51
N LEU A 243 2.67 14.65 13.23
CA LEU A 243 2.47 15.61 12.15
C LEU A 243 0.99 15.71 11.74
N VAL A 244 0.31 14.57 11.63
CA VAL A 244 -1.06 14.46 11.10
C VAL A 244 -2.12 14.79 12.16
N LYS A 245 -1.90 14.38 13.42
CA LYS A 245 -2.81 14.59 14.56
C LYS A 245 -4.27 14.22 14.26
N PRO A 246 -4.55 12.98 13.82
CA PRO A 246 -5.91 12.56 13.50
C PRO A 246 -6.77 12.48 14.76
N LYS A 247 -8.11 12.47 14.59
CA LYS A 247 -9.05 12.19 15.68
C LYS A 247 -9.10 10.71 16.02
N ILE A 248 -8.99 9.84 15.01
CA ILE A 248 -8.89 8.39 15.17
C ILE A 248 -7.65 7.89 14.43
N ALA A 249 -6.86 7.06 15.09
CA ALA A 249 -5.80 6.28 14.45
C ALA A 249 -6.16 4.79 14.49
N SER A 250 -6.06 4.11 13.35
CA SER A 250 -6.21 2.67 13.23
C SER A 250 -4.97 2.08 12.57
N PRO A 251 -4.43 0.98 13.11
CA PRO A 251 -3.23 0.38 12.55
C PRO A 251 -3.58 -0.47 11.32
N THR A 252 -2.75 -0.38 10.29
CA THR A 252 -2.61 -1.37 9.22
C THR A 252 -1.33 -2.18 9.47
N HIS A 253 -1.09 -3.27 8.73
CA HIS A 253 0.16 -4.07 8.76
C HIS A 253 0.87 -4.03 10.12
N TYR A 254 0.30 -4.69 11.13
CA TYR A 254 0.63 -4.40 12.51
C TYR A 254 1.28 -5.57 13.27
N GLU A 255 2.11 -5.21 14.24
CA GLU A 255 2.64 -6.11 15.25
C GLU A 255 2.05 -5.71 16.62
N PRO A 256 1.48 -6.66 17.40
CA PRO A 256 0.85 -6.33 18.69
C PRO A 256 1.75 -5.55 19.65
N GLU A 257 3.04 -5.88 19.69
CA GLU A 257 4.04 -5.22 20.52
C GLU A 257 4.26 -3.76 20.09
N ILE A 258 4.29 -3.50 18.78
CA ILE A 258 4.47 -2.17 18.21
C ILE A 258 3.21 -1.34 18.37
N VAL A 259 2.02 -1.93 18.18
CA VAL A 259 0.74 -1.28 18.49
C VAL A 259 0.73 -0.79 19.94
N LYS A 260 1.12 -1.65 20.88
CA LYS A 260 1.21 -1.28 22.29
C LYS A 260 2.20 -0.13 22.52
N GLU A 261 3.37 -0.18 21.91
CA GLU A 261 4.40 0.87 22.03
C GLU A 261 3.90 2.22 21.49
N VAL A 262 3.28 2.23 20.30
CA VAL A 262 2.73 3.44 19.67
C VAL A 262 1.63 4.05 20.54
N ILE A 263 0.69 3.22 20.98
CA ILE A 263 -0.40 3.61 21.88
C ILE A 263 0.13 4.30 23.14
N ASP A 264 1.14 3.70 23.79
CA ASP A 264 1.68 4.20 25.05
C ASP A 264 2.53 5.47 24.85
N THR A 265 3.30 5.53 23.76
CA THR A 265 4.21 6.66 23.48
C THR A 265 3.47 7.89 22.95
N ALA A 266 2.55 7.71 22.00
CA ALA A 266 1.72 8.79 21.46
C ALA A 266 0.56 9.19 22.40
N LYS A 267 0.37 8.44 23.49
CA LYS A 267 -0.70 8.65 24.48
C LYS A 267 -2.09 8.63 23.85
N LEU A 268 -2.32 7.67 22.95
CA LEU A 268 -3.62 7.49 22.30
C LEU A 268 -4.70 7.16 23.34
N THR A 269 -5.91 7.65 23.11
CA THR A 269 -7.05 7.54 24.03
C THR A 269 -8.08 6.52 23.53
N ASP A 270 -9.11 6.28 24.35
CA ASP A 270 -10.27 5.39 24.07
C ASP A 270 -9.95 4.14 23.23
N LYS A 271 -9.05 3.30 23.75
CA LYS A 271 -8.42 2.19 23.03
C LYS A 271 -9.38 1.00 22.94
N GLY A 272 -9.66 0.49 21.73
CA GLY A 272 -10.51 -0.69 21.57
C GLY A 272 -10.25 -1.49 20.29
N GLU A 273 -10.77 -2.71 20.27
CA GLU A 273 -10.92 -3.53 19.07
C GLU A 273 -12.38 -3.50 18.64
N VAL A 274 -12.64 -3.23 17.36
CA VAL A 274 -13.97 -3.12 16.77
C VAL A 274 -13.98 -3.86 15.45
N THR A 275 -15.13 -4.34 14.99
CA THR A 275 -15.26 -4.91 13.63
C THR A 275 -15.46 -3.83 12.57
N GLU A 276 -15.94 -2.66 13.00
CA GLU A 276 -16.25 -1.54 12.14
C GLU A 276 -16.29 -0.25 12.94
N ILE A 277 -16.15 0.87 12.24
CA ILE A 277 -16.38 2.21 12.76
C ILE A 277 -17.48 2.85 11.93
N ALA A 278 -18.54 3.33 12.59
CA ALA A 278 -19.57 4.15 11.97
C ALA A 278 -19.56 5.53 12.64
N VAL A 279 -19.08 6.56 11.91
CA VAL A 279 -18.82 7.89 12.47
C VAL A 279 -19.30 9.02 11.57
N ASP A 280 -19.63 10.14 12.21
CA ASP A 280 -19.86 11.42 11.55
C ASP A 280 -19.01 12.54 12.19
N ARG A 281 -19.19 13.76 11.68
CA ARG A 281 -18.47 14.94 12.16
C ARG A 281 -18.69 15.21 13.65
N ALA A 282 -19.91 15.02 14.16
CA ALA A 282 -20.22 15.32 15.55
C ALA A 282 -19.52 14.34 16.50
N ASP A 283 -19.42 13.06 16.13
CA ASP A 283 -18.65 12.07 16.89
C ASP A 283 -17.17 12.49 16.97
N LEU A 284 -16.56 12.82 15.83
CA LEU A 284 -15.13 13.18 15.74
C LEU A 284 -14.80 14.50 16.45
N ASP A 285 -15.72 15.47 16.43
CA ASP A 285 -15.55 16.76 17.11
C ASP A 285 -15.62 16.61 18.65
N ALA A 286 -16.27 15.56 19.17
CA ALA A 286 -16.29 15.26 20.60
C ALA A 286 -14.95 14.69 21.12
N ILE A 287 -14.11 14.15 20.23
CA ILE A 287 -12.80 13.59 20.58
C ILE A 287 -11.81 14.72 20.87
N LYS A 288 -11.22 14.72 22.08
CA LYS A 288 -10.29 15.77 22.54
C LYS A 288 -8.82 15.51 22.16
N GLY A 289 -8.47 14.27 21.83
CA GLY A 289 -7.12 13.85 21.43
C GLY A 289 -7.15 13.01 20.16
N THR A 290 -6.45 11.88 20.20
CA THR A 290 -6.47 10.87 19.15
C THR A 290 -6.89 9.55 19.80
N ASP A 291 -8.08 9.08 19.48
CA ASP A 291 -8.56 7.77 19.90
C ASP A 291 -7.94 6.67 19.03
N PHE A 292 -7.79 5.48 19.60
CA PHE A 292 -7.24 4.33 18.91
C PHE A 292 -8.27 3.21 18.78
N TYR A 293 -8.51 2.77 17.56
CA TYR A 293 -9.34 1.60 17.29
C TYR A 293 -8.65 0.65 16.32
N MET A 294 -8.48 -0.60 16.73
CA MET A 294 -8.13 -1.70 15.83
C MET A 294 -9.40 -2.19 15.13
N ILE A 295 -9.49 -2.06 13.80
CA ILE A 295 -10.68 -2.43 13.04
C ILE A 295 -10.44 -3.83 12.43
N ASN A 296 -11.05 -4.88 12.99
CA ASN A 296 -10.82 -6.30 12.66
C ASN A 296 -11.78 -6.90 11.62
#